data_AF-A0A1K1LX25-F1
#
_entry.id   AF-A0A1K1LX25-F1
#
_cell.length_a   1.000
_cell.length_b   1.000
_cell.length_c   1.000
_cell.angle_alpha   90.00
_cell.angle_beta   90.00
_cell.angle_gamma   90.00
#
_symmetry.space_group_name_H-M   'P 1'
#
loop_
_entity.id
_entity.type
_entity.pdbx_description
1 polymer ?
#
loop_
_entity_poly.entity_id
_entity_poly.type
_entity_poly.pdbx_seq_one_letter_code
_entity_poly.pdbx_strand_id
1 'polypeptide(L)'
;MAPKKSTVTAGDDPSWNKQCLENIKKLGGTLCPQEQCEDMSVPIHMICNCLPPYLNGCLNNPLPGCCSYGPSSPVWVANPKGGCYCCCGMAPGAAVAVSKTRSIAADQLKKGDTIFVPKDTSLRQWTSVTLQFVSLSKTSTGNPQVSIQLRDEKGKESTLIVGERQLLMMPDRKFKEARKIVPGMDQLVNKDGQPMEVSKIITGVFGQFISYIASSAAPASEPEGHLVSLEGIIGGDYALSLGIAPGHLADNHDQLPNIGTDDYNQRYPHLS
;
A
#
# COMPACT_ATOMS: atom_id res chain seq x y z
N MET A 1 -18.44 -24.32 -16.60
CA MET A 1 -17.76 -23.13 -17.18
C MET A 1 -16.37 -23.04 -16.57
N ALA A 2 -15.31 -23.21 -17.36
CA ALA A 2 -13.94 -23.10 -16.85
C ALA A 2 -13.61 -21.62 -16.56
N PRO A 3 -12.95 -21.30 -15.43
CA PRO A 3 -12.53 -19.93 -15.15
C PRO A 3 -11.46 -19.52 -16.17
N LYS A 4 -11.70 -18.44 -16.90
CA LYS A 4 -10.71 -17.82 -17.79
C LYS A 4 -9.53 -17.37 -16.93
N LYS A 5 -8.40 -18.06 -17.04
CA LYS A 5 -7.10 -17.58 -16.54
C LYS A 5 -6.73 -16.30 -17.29
N SER A 6 -6.85 -15.16 -16.61
CA SER A 6 -6.20 -13.92 -17.04
C SER A 6 -4.77 -13.96 -16.51
N THR A 7 -3.87 -14.50 -17.31
CA THR A 7 -2.43 -14.36 -17.11
C THR A 7 -2.03 -13.03 -17.75
N VAL A 8 -1.82 -11.99 -16.94
CA VAL A 8 -1.12 -10.79 -17.38
C VAL A 8 0.37 -11.06 -17.23
N THR A 9 1.04 -11.30 -18.35
CA THR A 9 2.50 -11.40 -18.44
C THR A 9 3.14 -10.02 -18.23
N ALA A 10 4.20 -9.97 -17.44
CA ALA A 10 5.06 -8.78 -17.33
C ALA A 10 5.73 -8.52 -18.69
N GLY A 11 5.41 -7.41 -19.35
CA GLY A 11 5.99 -7.05 -20.64
C GLY A 11 5.30 -5.91 -21.40
N ASP A 12 4.03 -5.63 -21.13
CA ASP A 12 3.33 -4.51 -21.76
C ASP A 12 3.37 -3.26 -20.88
N ASP A 13 3.62 -2.10 -21.50
CA ASP A 13 3.39 -0.80 -20.85
C ASP A 13 1.95 -0.79 -20.31
N PRO A 14 1.76 -0.46 -19.02
CA PRO A 14 0.46 -0.60 -18.41
C PRO A 14 -0.54 0.37 -19.08
N SER A 15 -1.80 -0.05 -19.21
CA SER A 15 -2.78 0.60 -20.11
C SER A 15 -3.02 2.10 -19.85
N TRP A 16 -2.73 2.59 -18.64
CA TRP A 16 -2.77 4.01 -18.29
C TRP A 16 -1.58 4.80 -18.82
N ASN A 17 -0.41 4.19 -19.07
CA ASN A 17 0.81 4.89 -19.49
C ASN A 17 0.54 5.54 -20.85
N LYS A 18 -0.05 4.77 -21.77
CA LYS A 18 -0.54 5.31 -23.04
C LYS A 18 -1.50 6.49 -22.83
N GLN A 19 -2.49 6.36 -21.95
CA GLN A 19 -3.47 7.44 -21.70
C GLN A 19 -2.83 8.67 -21.04
N CYS A 20 -1.88 8.47 -20.13
CA CYS A 20 -1.12 9.53 -19.50
C CYS A 20 -0.25 10.26 -20.53
N LEU A 21 0.49 9.52 -21.36
CA LEU A 21 1.28 10.09 -22.46
C LEU A 21 0.39 10.87 -23.43
N GLU A 22 -0.81 10.39 -23.73
CA GLU A 22 -1.80 11.14 -24.50
C GLU A 22 -2.27 12.42 -23.79
N ASN A 23 -2.48 12.36 -22.47
CA ASN A 23 -2.85 13.54 -21.67
C ASN A 23 -1.70 14.56 -21.59
N ILE A 24 -0.46 14.11 -21.42
CA ILE A 24 0.75 14.93 -21.47
C ILE A 24 0.85 15.63 -22.83
N LYS A 25 0.62 14.89 -23.93
CA LYS A 25 0.58 15.46 -25.28
C LYS A 25 -0.52 16.51 -25.44
N LYS A 26 -1.73 16.26 -24.90
CA LYS A 26 -2.83 17.24 -24.91
C LYS A 26 -2.49 18.52 -24.14
N LEU A 27 -1.65 18.42 -23.11
CA LEU A 27 -1.12 19.56 -22.36
C LEU A 27 0.11 20.22 -23.01
N GLY A 28 0.56 19.75 -24.17
CA GLY A 28 1.76 20.26 -24.84
C GLY A 28 3.07 19.95 -24.10
N GLY A 29 3.06 18.97 -23.20
CA GLY A 29 4.20 18.61 -22.35
C GLY A 29 5.03 17.43 -22.85
N THR A 30 6.07 17.11 -22.09
CA THR A 30 6.88 15.90 -22.25
C THR A 30 6.92 15.10 -20.95
N LEU A 31 7.11 13.78 -21.05
CA LEU A 31 7.32 12.92 -19.88
C LEU A 31 8.70 13.22 -19.28
N CYS A 32 8.78 13.34 -17.96
CA CYS A 32 10.05 13.44 -17.25
C CYS A 32 10.87 12.14 -17.39
N PRO A 33 12.22 12.21 -17.30
CA PRO A 33 13.04 11.03 -17.06
C PRO A 33 12.56 10.29 -15.79
N GLN A 34 12.64 8.96 -15.81
CA GLN A 34 12.14 8.13 -14.71
C GLN A 34 12.77 8.50 -13.36
N GLU A 35 14.08 8.70 -13.31
CA GLU A 35 14.83 9.13 -12.11
C GLU A 35 14.23 10.40 -11.51
N GLN A 36 13.82 11.36 -12.36
CA GLN A 36 13.23 12.61 -11.92
C GLN A 36 11.81 12.43 -11.34
N CYS A 37 11.06 11.43 -11.80
CA CYS A 37 9.78 11.07 -11.20
C CYS A 37 9.94 10.29 -9.89
N GLU A 38 10.99 9.49 -9.76
CA GLU A 38 11.34 8.79 -8.52
C GLU A 38 11.79 9.77 -7.42
N ASP A 39 12.59 10.77 -7.76
CA ASP A 39 13.00 11.84 -6.85
C ASP A 39 11.81 12.70 -6.38
N MET A 40 10.77 12.77 -7.20
CA MET A 40 9.52 13.46 -6.90
C MET A 40 8.44 12.52 -6.35
N SER A 41 8.77 11.28 -6.03
CA SER A 41 7.82 10.24 -5.61
C SER A 41 6.97 10.66 -4.41
N VAL A 42 7.53 11.36 -3.42
CA VAL A 42 6.76 11.84 -2.26
C VAL A 42 5.76 12.95 -2.64
N PRO A 43 6.16 14.07 -3.28
CA PRO A 43 5.20 15.07 -3.77
C PRO A 43 4.19 14.52 -4.77
N ILE A 44 4.62 13.67 -5.71
CA ILE A 44 3.73 13.01 -6.68
C ILE A 44 2.75 12.11 -5.94
N HIS A 45 3.20 11.32 -4.97
CA HIS A 45 2.34 10.49 -4.14
C HIS A 45 1.32 11.33 -3.37
N MET A 46 1.73 12.46 -2.81
CA MET A 46 0.80 13.38 -2.12
C MET A 46 -0.24 13.96 -3.08
N ILE A 47 0.14 14.38 -4.29
CA ILE A 47 -0.79 14.91 -5.30
C ILE A 47 -1.73 13.81 -5.82
N CYS A 48 -1.20 12.63 -6.11
CA CYS A 48 -1.93 11.53 -6.71
C CYS A 48 -2.85 10.79 -5.73
N ASN A 49 -2.58 10.90 -4.42
CA ASN A 49 -3.45 10.36 -3.37
C ASN A 49 -4.18 11.46 -2.57
N CYS A 50 -4.12 12.70 -3.05
CA CYS A 50 -4.83 13.85 -2.47
C CYS A 50 -4.56 14.05 -0.97
N LEU A 51 -3.29 13.89 -0.57
CA LEU A 51 -2.82 14.10 0.79
C LEU A 51 -2.53 15.60 1.04
N PRO A 52 -2.78 16.13 2.25
CA PRO A 52 -2.43 17.51 2.60
C PRO A 52 -0.95 17.82 2.30
N PRO A 53 -0.62 19.00 1.73
CA PRO A 53 -1.50 20.14 1.42
C PRO A 53 -2.22 20.07 0.05
N TYR A 54 -2.01 19.01 -0.72
CA TYR A 54 -2.47 18.89 -2.11
C TYR A 54 -3.89 18.27 -2.18
N LEU A 55 -4.89 19.00 -1.73
CA LEU A 55 -6.32 18.66 -1.90
C LEU A 55 -6.79 19.06 -3.31
N ASN A 56 -6.16 18.53 -4.36
CA ASN A 56 -6.41 18.99 -5.71
C ASN A 56 -7.47 18.14 -6.43
N GLY A 57 -8.56 18.79 -6.85
CA GLY A 57 -9.47 18.19 -7.82
C GLY A 57 -10.88 18.76 -7.88
N CYS A 58 -11.43 19.19 -6.76
CA CYS A 58 -12.77 19.77 -6.75
C CYS A 58 -12.70 21.30 -6.72
N LEU A 59 -12.16 21.90 -7.78
CA LEU A 59 -11.95 23.36 -7.89
C LEU A 59 -13.24 24.20 -7.77
N ASN A 60 -14.44 23.59 -7.77
CA ASN A 60 -15.71 24.30 -7.67
C ASN A 60 -16.72 23.73 -6.65
N ASN A 61 -16.46 22.60 -5.98
CA ASN A 61 -17.30 22.07 -4.89
C ASN A 61 -16.63 20.86 -4.20
N PRO A 62 -15.74 21.04 -3.20
CA PRO A 62 -15.03 19.94 -2.57
C PRO A 62 -15.97 19.12 -1.68
N LEU A 63 -16.40 17.96 -2.19
CA LEU A 63 -16.91 16.90 -1.34
C LEU A 63 -15.74 16.33 -0.50
N PRO A 64 -15.97 15.96 0.78
CA PRO A 64 -15.00 15.21 1.56
C PRO A 64 -14.57 13.95 0.79
N GLY A 65 -13.25 13.79 0.55
CA GLY A 65 -12.69 12.65 -0.18
C GLY A 65 -12.59 12.79 -1.70
N CYS A 66 -12.88 13.96 -2.28
CA CYS A 66 -12.71 14.20 -3.72
C CYS A 66 -11.23 14.18 -4.14
N CYS A 67 -10.86 13.25 -5.02
CA CYS A 67 -9.55 13.21 -5.67
C CYS A 67 -9.71 13.16 -7.20
N SER A 68 -9.21 14.18 -7.91
CA SER A 68 -9.31 14.23 -9.39
C SER A 68 -8.07 13.73 -10.12
N TYR A 69 -7.02 13.40 -9.37
CA TYR A 69 -5.86 12.73 -9.91
C TYR A 69 -6.09 11.23 -9.87
N GLY A 70 -5.81 10.57 -10.98
CA GLY A 70 -5.87 9.13 -11.11
C GLY A 70 -4.66 8.59 -11.86
N PRO A 71 -4.59 7.27 -12.05
CA PRO A 71 -3.54 6.54 -12.77
C PRO A 71 -2.95 7.21 -14.03
N SER A 72 -3.80 7.87 -14.83
CA SER A 72 -3.43 8.52 -16.10
C SER A 72 -3.22 10.04 -16.00
N SER A 73 -3.29 10.60 -14.79
CA SER A 73 -3.18 12.04 -14.59
C SER A 73 -1.72 12.49 -14.69
N PRO A 74 -1.43 13.47 -15.55
CA PRO A 74 -0.12 14.09 -15.62
C PRO A 74 0.06 15.08 -14.46
N VAL A 75 1.16 14.94 -13.73
CA VAL A 75 1.58 15.82 -12.65
C VAL A 75 2.77 16.63 -13.14
N TRP A 76 2.63 17.96 -13.13
CA TRP A 76 3.70 18.84 -13.53
C TRP A 76 4.84 18.82 -12.51
N VAL A 77 6.06 18.65 -13.00
CA VAL A 77 7.30 18.69 -12.23
C VAL A 77 8.18 19.78 -12.83
N ALA A 78 8.45 20.81 -12.04
CA ALA A 78 9.39 21.85 -12.43
C ALA A 78 10.82 21.30 -12.46
N ASN A 79 11.59 21.66 -13.48
CA ASN A 79 13.02 21.36 -13.57
C ASN A 79 13.77 22.54 -14.22
N PRO A 80 15.12 22.56 -14.17
CA PRO A 80 15.92 23.67 -14.72
C PRO A 80 15.74 23.91 -16.23
N LYS A 81 15.08 23.00 -16.97
CA LYS A 81 14.87 23.07 -18.42
C LYS A 81 13.44 23.48 -18.82
N GLY A 82 12.61 23.92 -17.87
CA GLY A 82 11.26 24.39 -18.15
C GLY A 82 10.14 23.44 -17.75
N GLY A 83 10.46 22.36 -17.02
CA GLY A 83 9.52 21.40 -16.45
C GLY A 83 9.08 20.29 -17.41
N CYS A 84 8.50 19.25 -16.83
CA CYS A 84 7.99 18.06 -17.53
C CYS A 84 6.86 17.45 -16.71
N TYR A 85 6.25 16.37 -17.18
CA TYR A 85 5.16 15.69 -16.48
C TYR A 85 5.58 14.29 -16.02
N CYS A 86 5.19 13.93 -14.81
CA CYS A 86 5.19 12.55 -14.32
C CYS A 86 3.77 12.01 -14.32
N CYS A 87 3.59 10.72 -14.56
CA CYS A 87 2.28 10.10 -14.48
C CYS A 87 2.00 9.67 -13.04
N CYS A 88 0.78 9.92 -12.55
CA CYS A 88 0.35 9.41 -11.24
C CYS A 88 0.43 7.90 -11.12
N GLY A 89 0.38 7.17 -12.25
CA GLY A 89 0.64 5.75 -12.30
C GLY A 89 2.03 5.29 -11.91
N MET A 90 2.95 6.23 -11.74
CA MET A 90 4.28 5.99 -11.20
C MET A 90 4.32 6.15 -9.68
N ALA A 91 3.19 6.46 -9.02
CA ALA A 91 3.10 6.49 -7.57
C ALA A 91 3.18 5.04 -7.05
N PRO A 92 4.25 4.70 -6.30
CA PRO A 92 4.54 3.32 -5.94
C PRO A 92 3.50 2.72 -5.00
N GLY A 93 3.23 1.43 -5.13
CA GLY A 93 2.65 0.63 -4.03
C GLY A 93 3.58 0.64 -2.80
N ALA A 94 3.08 0.22 -1.63
CA ALA A 94 3.86 0.23 -0.39
C ALA A 94 5.30 -0.28 -0.59
N ALA A 95 6.29 0.48 -0.15
CA ALA A 95 7.68 0.13 -0.31
C ALA A 95 8.04 -1.06 0.60
N VAL A 96 8.65 -2.07 0.01
CA VAL A 96 9.09 -3.30 0.67
C VAL A 96 10.58 -3.21 0.95
N ALA A 97 10.99 -3.56 2.16
CA ALA A 97 12.41 -3.62 2.50
C ALA A 97 13.14 -4.67 1.65
N VAL A 98 14.23 -4.28 0.98
CA VAL A 98 15.14 -5.19 0.23
C VAL A 98 16.52 -5.29 0.89
N SER A 99 16.83 -4.37 1.81
CA SER A 99 17.96 -4.44 2.72
C SER A 99 17.63 -3.70 4.02
N LYS A 100 18.59 -3.63 4.96
CA LYS A 100 18.45 -2.84 6.19
C LYS A 100 18.18 -1.35 5.96
N THR A 101 18.62 -0.81 4.82
CA THR A 101 18.62 0.64 4.54
C THR A 101 17.91 1.00 3.25
N ARG A 102 17.43 0.00 2.49
CA ARG A 102 16.81 0.20 1.19
C ARG A 102 15.45 -0.48 1.12
N SER A 103 14.48 0.24 0.59
CA SER A 103 13.18 -0.28 0.19
C SER A 103 12.95 -0.03 -1.28
N ILE A 104 12.11 -0.86 -1.91
CA ILE A 104 11.67 -0.74 -3.30
C ILE A 104 10.15 -0.87 -3.33
N ALA A 105 9.48 -0.13 -4.21
CA ALA A 105 8.04 -0.22 -4.40
C ALA A 105 7.59 -1.66 -4.69
N ALA A 106 6.50 -2.12 -4.05
CA ALA A 106 6.06 -3.51 -4.19
C ALA A 106 5.66 -3.89 -5.63
N ASP A 107 5.26 -2.93 -6.46
CA ASP A 107 4.89 -3.11 -7.87
C ASP A 107 6.10 -3.24 -8.81
N GLN A 108 7.30 -2.93 -8.34
CA GLN A 108 8.55 -3.13 -9.07
C GLN A 108 9.17 -4.51 -8.83
N LEU A 109 8.73 -5.22 -7.79
CA LEU A 109 9.22 -6.55 -7.44
C LEU A 109 8.76 -7.59 -8.47
N LYS A 110 9.60 -8.60 -8.65
CA LYS A 110 9.37 -9.74 -9.54
C LYS A 110 9.68 -11.04 -8.82
N LYS A 111 9.10 -12.14 -9.32
CA LYS A 111 9.49 -13.47 -8.86
C LYS A 111 10.99 -13.66 -9.05
N GLY A 112 11.67 -14.18 -8.03
CA GLY A 112 13.13 -14.30 -8.00
C GLY A 112 13.86 -13.14 -7.35
N ASP A 113 13.22 -11.99 -7.17
CA ASP A 113 13.80 -10.90 -6.39
C ASP A 113 13.94 -11.29 -4.92
N THR A 114 14.89 -10.65 -4.25
CA THR A 114 15.17 -10.89 -2.84
C THR A 114 14.73 -9.70 -2.00
N ILE A 115 13.95 -9.97 -0.96
CA ILE A 115 13.48 -8.98 0.00
C ILE A 115 14.10 -9.25 1.39
N PHE A 116 14.14 -8.22 2.23
CA PHE A 116 14.71 -8.29 3.58
C PHE A 116 13.59 -8.27 4.62
N VAL A 117 13.46 -9.37 5.34
CA VAL A 117 12.29 -9.66 6.19
C VAL A 117 12.70 -10.09 7.59
N PRO A 118 11.84 -9.90 8.61
CA PRO A 118 12.04 -10.54 9.89
C PRO A 118 11.89 -12.06 9.75
N LYS A 119 12.70 -12.84 10.47
CA LYS A 119 12.59 -14.31 10.48
C LYS A 119 11.32 -14.80 11.19
N ASP A 120 10.93 -14.09 12.23
CA ASP A 120 9.84 -14.44 13.14
C ASP A 120 9.24 -13.18 13.77
N THR A 121 8.14 -13.35 14.50
CA THR A 121 7.38 -12.26 15.13
C THR A 121 8.10 -11.57 16.30
N SER A 122 9.28 -12.07 16.73
CA SER A 122 10.12 -11.37 17.71
C SER A 122 10.87 -10.18 17.10
N LEU A 123 11.00 -10.15 15.77
CA LEU A 123 11.72 -9.14 14.99
C LEU A 123 13.21 -8.98 15.33
N ARG A 124 13.78 -9.90 16.13
CA ARG A 124 15.18 -9.85 16.58
C ARG A 124 16.17 -10.27 15.49
N GLN A 125 15.71 -11.10 14.57
CA GLN A 125 16.52 -11.61 13.47
C GLN A 125 15.87 -11.28 12.14
N TRP A 126 16.69 -10.84 11.20
CA TRP A 126 16.28 -10.50 9.85
C TRP A 126 17.08 -11.30 8.85
N THR A 127 16.48 -11.60 7.71
CA THR A 127 17.10 -12.40 6.66
C THR A 127 16.61 -11.97 5.29
N SER A 128 17.34 -12.41 4.28
CA SER A 128 16.97 -12.21 2.88
C SER A 128 16.19 -13.43 2.40
N VAL A 129 15.02 -13.21 1.81
CA VAL A 129 14.19 -14.27 1.23
C VAL A 129 13.90 -13.97 -0.23
N THR A 130 13.90 -15.02 -1.05
CA THR A 130 13.57 -14.93 -2.47
C THR A 130 12.06 -15.04 -2.66
N LEU A 131 11.48 -14.12 -3.41
CA LEU A 131 10.06 -14.15 -3.76
C LEU A 131 9.76 -15.31 -4.70
N GLN A 132 8.83 -16.17 -4.29
CA GLN A 132 8.33 -17.28 -5.12
C GLN A 132 7.05 -16.91 -5.86
N PHE A 133 6.32 -15.92 -5.35
CA PHE A 133 5.09 -15.41 -5.94
C PHE A 133 5.09 -13.89 -5.96
N VAL A 134 4.71 -13.32 -7.10
CA VAL A 134 4.37 -11.90 -7.26
C VAL A 134 3.18 -11.82 -8.21
N SER A 135 2.15 -11.08 -7.80
CA SER A 135 1.00 -10.76 -8.63
C SER A 135 0.54 -9.34 -8.37
N LEU A 136 0.06 -8.67 -9.41
CA LEU A 136 -0.50 -7.32 -9.31
C LEU A 136 -1.98 -7.41 -9.67
N SER A 137 -2.84 -6.88 -8.80
CA SER A 137 -4.25 -6.65 -9.13
C SER A 137 -4.50 -5.18 -9.28
N LYS A 138 -5.28 -4.79 -10.29
CA LYS A 138 -5.67 -3.39 -10.47
C LYS A 138 -6.55 -2.94 -9.29
N THR A 139 -6.24 -1.80 -8.71
CA THR A 139 -7.15 -1.12 -7.80
C THR A 139 -8.37 -0.67 -8.61
N SER A 140 -9.55 -0.98 -8.09
CA SER A 140 -10.84 -0.58 -8.67
C SER A 140 -11.84 -0.40 -7.56
N THR A 141 -13.01 0.17 -7.85
CA THR A 141 -14.10 0.33 -6.88
C THR A 141 -14.55 -1.00 -6.25
N GLY A 142 -14.27 -2.15 -6.87
CA GLY A 142 -14.52 -3.49 -6.31
C GLY A 142 -13.32 -4.13 -5.59
N ASN A 143 -12.17 -3.45 -5.52
CA ASN A 143 -10.97 -3.89 -4.82
C ASN A 143 -10.28 -2.67 -4.18
N PRO A 144 -10.93 -2.04 -3.19
CA PRO A 144 -10.40 -0.85 -2.52
C PRO A 144 -9.18 -1.20 -1.65
N GLN A 145 -8.46 -0.15 -1.30
CA GLN A 145 -7.31 -0.14 -0.42
C GLN A 145 -7.63 0.67 0.85
N VAL A 146 -6.77 0.51 1.84
CA VAL A 146 -6.83 1.21 3.13
C VAL A 146 -5.58 2.08 3.24
N SER A 147 -5.78 3.39 3.40
CA SER A 147 -4.75 4.35 3.81
C SER A 147 -4.80 4.50 5.33
N ILE A 148 -3.69 4.19 5.99
CA ILE A 148 -3.55 4.20 7.44
C ILE A 148 -2.53 5.28 7.79
N GLN A 149 -2.98 6.31 8.51
CA GLN A 149 -2.07 7.30 9.10
C GLN A 149 -1.56 6.76 10.43
N LEU A 150 -0.25 6.84 10.58
CA LEU A 150 0.48 6.28 11.70
C LEU A 150 1.27 7.38 12.39
N ARG A 151 1.39 7.29 13.71
CA ARG A 151 2.17 8.21 14.52
C ARG A 151 3.08 7.45 15.47
N ASP A 152 4.36 7.81 15.50
CA ASP A 152 5.31 7.27 16.47
C ASP A 152 5.23 7.98 17.84
N GLU A 153 5.96 7.47 18.83
CA GLU A 153 6.01 8.04 20.19
C GLU A 153 6.51 9.50 20.24
N LYS A 154 7.19 9.96 19.17
CA LYS A 154 7.73 11.32 19.04
C LYS A 154 6.80 12.24 18.26
N GLY A 155 5.62 11.75 17.88
CA GLY A 155 4.63 12.49 17.11
C GLY A 155 4.93 12.55 15.61
N LYS A 156 5.92 11.83 15.10
CA LYS A 156 6.22 11.79 13.67
C LYS A 156 5.13 10.99 12.96
N GLU A 157 4.54 11.60 11.94
CA GLU A 157 3.50 10.97 11.13
C GLU A 157 4.07 10.24 9.91
N SER A 158 3.44 9.13 9.55
CA SER A 158 3.68 8.39 8.31
C SER A 158 2.36 7.84 7.77
N THR A 159 2.39 7.28 6.56
CA THR A 159 1.22 6.70 5.91
C THR A 159 1.56 5.36 5.30
N LEU A 160 0.71 4.37 5.53
CA LEU A 160 0.76 3.06 4.91
C LEU A 160 -0.48 2.87 4.04
N ILE A 161 -0.30 2.48 2.77
CA ILE A 161 -1.40 2.19 1.84
C ILE A 161 -1.29 0.73 1.40
N VAL A 162 -2.30 -0.06 1.73
CA VAL A 162 -2.32 -1.51 1.48
C VAL A 162 -3.69 -2.00 1.05
N GLY A 163 -3.78 -3.22 0.53
CA GLY A 163 -5.07 -3.86 0.28
C GLY A 163 -5.83 -4.10 1.57
N GLU A 164 -7.17 -4.10 1.51
CA GLU A 164 -8.05 -4.28 2.67
C GLU A 164 -7.78 -5.52 3.53
N ARG A 165 -7.32 -6.60 2.90
CA ARG A 165 -7.04 -7.87 3.57
C ARG A 165 -5.57 -8.05 3.93
N GLN A 166 -4.74 -7.03 3.72
CA GLN A 166 -3.35 -7.05 4.16
C GLN A 166 -3.31 -7.32 5.67
N LEU A 167 -2.62 -8.37 6.07
CA LEU A 167 -2.36 -8.66 7.47
C LEU A 167 -1.28 -7.72 7.99
N LEU A 168 -1.58 -7.03 9.08
CA LEU A 168 -0.69 -6.09 9.75
C LEU A 168 -0.48 -6.56 11.19
N MET A 169 0.77 -6.52 11.65
CA MET A 169 1.14 -7.02 12.97
C MET A 169 0.85 -5.99 14.06
N MET A 170 0.23 -6.46 15.13
CA MET A 170 -0.14 -5.73 16.33
C MET A 170 0.94 -5.92 17.43
N PRO A 171 1.00 -5.07 18.48
CA PRO A 171 2.01 -5.19 19.55
C PRO A 171 2.02 -6.53 20.31
N ASP A 172 0.89 -7.23 20.35
CA ASP A 172 0.75 -8.57 20.94
C ASP A 172 1.24 -9.70 20.00
N ARG A 173 1.84 -9.33 18.85
CA ARG A 173 2.33 -10.22 17.77
C ARG A 173 1.24 -10.97 17.02
N LYS A 174 -0.03 -10.62 17.23
CA LYS A 174 -1.14 -11.10 16.40
C LYS A 174 -1.31 -10.22 15.17
N PHE A 175 -2.10 -10.72 14.23
CA PHE A 175 -2.37 -10.05 12.96
C PHE A 175 -3.82 -9.61 12.86
N LYS A 176 -4.03 -8.42 12.32
CA LYS A 176 -5.35 -7.88 12.00
C LYS A 176 -5.37 -7.51 10.53
N GLU A 177 -6.49 -7.77 9.84
CA GLU A 177 -6.65 -7.31 8.45
C GLU A 177 -6.76 -5.78 8.45
N ALA A 178 -6.17 -5.10 7.47
CA ALA A 178 -6.20 -3.64 7.36
C ALA A 178 -7.62 -3.04 7.44
N ARG A 179 -8.62 -3.72 6.86
CA ARG A 179 -10.04 -3.33 6.91
C ARG A 179 -10.72 -3.47 8.28
N LYS A 180 -10.03 -4.01 9.29
CA LYS A 180 -10.55 -4.23 10.65
C LYS A 180 -9.85 -3.38 11.71
N ILE A 181 -8.86 -2.57 11.31
CA ILE A 181 -8.11 -1.69 12.21
C ILE A 181 -9.03 -0.55 12.71
N VAL A 182 -8.83 -0.14 13.97
CA VAL A 182 -9.62 0.89 14.65
C VAL A 182 -8.74 2.07 15.08
N PRO A 183 -8.87 3.25 14.46
CA PRO A 183 -8.11 4.43 14.86
C PRO A 183 -8.35 4.83 16.32
N GLY A 184 -7.30 5.32 16.98
CA GLY A 184 -7.31 5.71 18.39
C GLY A 184 -7.38 4.54 19.39
N MET A 185 -7.49 3.30 18.91
CA MET A 185 -7.52 2.09 19.75
C MET A 185 -6.42 1.09 19.36
N ASP A 186 -6.28 0.84 18.06
CA ASP A 186 -5.28 -0.08 17.54
C ASP A 186 -3.92 0.60 17.35
N GLN A 187 -2.87 -0.21 17.50
CA GLN A 187 -1.49 0.14 17.17
C GLN A 187 -0.93 -0.92 16.22
N LEU A 188 -0.03 -0.52 15.34
CA LEU A 188 0.73 -1.43 14.48
C LEU A 188 2.19 -1.49 14.93
N VAL A 189 2.93 -2.50 14.47
CA VAL A 189 4.35 -2.65 14.82
C VAL A 189 5.23 -2.23 13.65
N ASN A 190 6.17 -1.33 13.91
CA ASN A 190 7.19 -0.96 12.94
C ASN A 190 8.33 -1.98 12.86
N LYS A 191 9.23 -1.82 11.89
CA LYS A 191 10.39 -2.70 11.66
C LYS A 191 11.37 -2.78 12.85
N ASP A 192 11.33 -1.80 13.75
CA ASP A 192 12.17 -1.77 14.95
C ASP A 192 11.45 -2.40 16.16
N GLY A 193 10.25 -2.95 15.96
CA GLY A 193 9.43 -3.57 16.99
C GLY A 193 8.69 -2.59 17.87
N GLN A 194 8.65 -1.31 17.49
CA GLN A 194 7.98 -0.27 18.25
C GLN A 194 6.51 -0.14 17.82
N PRO A 195 5.59 0.08 18.77
CA PRO A 195 4.21 0.41 18.45
C PRO A 195 4.10 1.76 17.74
N MET A 196 3.19 1.81 16.77
CA MET A 196 2.78 2.99 16.00
C MET A 196 1.29 3.19 16.21
N GLU A 197 0.89 4.34 16.74
CA GLU A 197 -0.51 4.71 16.91
C GLU A 197 -1.19 4.82 15.55
N VAL A 198 -2.37 4.22 15.38
CA VAL A 198 -3.22 4.45 14.21
C VAL A 198 -4.09 5.68 14.48
N SER A 199 -3.75 6.82 13.89
CA SER A 199 -4.46 8.09 14.14
C SER A 199 -5.66 8.28 13.22
N LYS A 200 -5.61 7.73 12.00
CA LYS A 200 -6.68 7.87 11.00
C LYS A 200 -6.65 6.73 10.00
N ILE A 201 -7.83 6.35 9.51
CA ILE A 201 -7.97 5.46 8.35
C ILE A 201 -8.89 6.08 7.30
N ILE A 202 -8.55 5.86 6.04
CA ILE A 202 -9.38 6.19 4.88
C ILE A 202 -9.44 4.95 3.98
N THR A 203 -10.64 4.52 3.61
CA THR A 203 -10.85 3.47 2.60
C THR A 203 -11.09 4.13 1.24
N GLY A 204 -10.50 3.58 0.18
CA GLY A 204 -10.65 4.16 -1.14
C GLY A 204 -9.82 3.45 -2.20
N VAL A 205 -9.84 4.00 -3.41
CA VAL A 205 -8.94 3.57 -4.48
C VAL A 205 -7.69 4.44 -4.38
N PHE A 206 -6.61 3.89 -3.82
CA PHE A 206 -5.30 4.52 -3.82
C PHE A 206 -4.42 3.85 -4.88
N GLY A 207 -3.43 4.56 -5.40
CA GLY A 207 -2.50 4.02 -6.42
C GLY A 207 -3.19 3.26 -7.59
N GLN A 208 -2.48 2.29 -8.16
CA GLN A 208 -2.98 1.51 -9.30
C GLN A 208 -3.08 0.02 -9.09
N PHE A 209 -2.19 -0.52 -8.26
CA PHE A 209 -2.08 -1.94 -8.05
C PHE A 209 -2.03 -2.24 -6.55
N ILE A 210 -2.67 -3.35 -6.21
CA ILE A 210 -2.36 -4.08 -4.99
C ILE A 210 -1.34 -5.13 -5.40
N SER A 211 -0.15 -5.04 -4.82
CA SER A 211 0.90 -6.03 -5.00
C SER A 211 0.72 -7.16 -3.98
N TYR A 212 0.62 -8.38 -4.49
CA TYR A 212 0.61 -9.61 -3.71
C TYR A 212 1.96 -10.28 -3.92
N ILE A 213 2.80 -10.25 -2.88
CA ILE A 213 4.12 -10.87 -2.89
C ILE A 213 4.17 -11.98 -1.84
N ALA A 214 4.89 -13.06 -2.10
CA ALA A 214 5.13 -14.09 -1.09
C ALA A 214 6.47 -14.81 -1.28
N SER A 215 7.04 -15.23 -0.15
CA SER A 215 8.27 -16.03 -0.08
C SER A 215 8.02 -17.52 -0.40
N SER A 216 6.76 -17.95 -0.49
CA SER A 216 6.35 -19.29 -0.92
C SER A 216 5.21 -19.23 -1.95
N ALA A 217 5.02 -20.35 -2.67
CA ALA A 217 3.90 -20.52 -3.59
C ALA A 217 2.64 -21.12 -2.96
N ALA A 218 2.74 -21.70 -1.75
CA ALA A 218 1.65 -22.35 -1.04
C ALA A 218 1.16 -21.48 0.12
N PRO A 219 -0.13 -21.53 0.51
CA PRO A 219 -0.61 -20.84 1.70
C PRO A 219 0.20 -21.22 2.94
N ALA A 220 0.42 -20.26 3.83
CA ALA A 220 1.17 -20.43 5.06
C ALA A 220 0.24 -20.26 6.27
N SER A 221 0.32 -21.19 7.23
CA SER A 221 -0.43 -21.11 8.48
C SER A 221 0.32 -20.37 9.59
N GLU A 222 1.65 -20.36 9.51
CA GLU A 222 2.56 -19.78 10.49
C GLU A 222 3.20 -18.50 9.93
N PRO A 223 3.41 -17.47 10.77
CA PRO A 223 4.04 -16.22 10.34
C PRO A 223 5.54 -16.36 10.03
N GLU A 224 6.25 -17.33 10.61
CA GLU A 224 7.68 -17.54 10.41
C GLU A 224 8.01 -17.76 8.93
N GLY A 225 8.92 -16.94 8.40
CA GLY A 225 9.28 -16.94 6.98
C GLY A 225 8.29 -16.23 6.04
N HIS A 226 7.17 -15.74 6.57
CA HIS A 226 6.09 -15.08 5.81
C HIS A 226 5.80 -13.64 6.28
N LEU A 227 6.77 -13.01 6.93
CA LEU A 227 6.70 -11.60 7.30
C LEU A 227 7.26 -10.71 6.19
N VAL A 228 6.75 -9.48 6.12
CA VAL A 228 7.23 -8.42 5.22
C VAL A 228 7.25 -7.08 5.96
N SER A 229 8.16 -6.18 5.56
CA SER A 229 8.19 -4.80 6.03
C SER A 229 7.68 -3.88 4.93
N LEU A 230 6.48 -3.31 5.12
CA LEU A 230 5.74 -2.44 4.20
C LEU A 230 5.77 -1.01 4.73
N GLU A 231 6.48 -0.09 4.08
CA GLU A 231 6.71 1.28 4.57
C GLU A 231 7.25 1.31 6.03
N GLY A 232 8.04 0.30 6.38
CA GLY A 232 8.56 0.14 7.74
C GLY A 232 7.57 -0.42 8.76
N ILE A 233 6.38 -0.87 8.35
CA ILE A 233 5.39 -1.58 9.19
C ILE A 233 5.43 -3.07 8.89
N ILE A 234 5.35 -3.88 9.94
CA ILE A 234 5.36 -5.34 9.79
C ILE A 234 3.98 -5.85 9.39
N GLY A 235 3.96 -6.64 8.33
CA GLY A 235 2.78 -7.35 7.86
C GLY A 235 3.10 -8.78 7.44
N GLY A 236 2.04 -9.51 7.09
CA GLY A 236 2.14 -10.82 6.47
C GLY A 236 2.28 -10.73 4.95
N ASP A 237 3.01 -11.64 4.34
CA ASP A 237 3.02 -11.79 2.90
C ASP A 237 1.66 -12.36 2.39
N TYR A 238 1.54 -12.53 1.08
CA TYR A 238 0.32 -13.04 0.49
C TYR A 238 0.03 -14.51 0.85
N ALA A 239 1.06 -15.34 1.01
CA ALA A 239 0.88 -16.74 1.39
C ALA A 239 0.29 -16.86 2.79
N LEU A 240 0.76 -16.04 3.75
CA LEU A 240 0.18 -15.97 5.08
C LEU A 240 -1.28 -15.48 5.04
N SER A 241 -1.56 -14.47 4.23
CA SER A 241 -2.92 -13.93 4.06
C SER A 241 -3.94 -14.96 3.56
N LEU A 242 -3.48 -16.02 2.88
CA LEU A 242 -4.32 -17.10 2.38
C LEU A 242 -4.56 -18.23 3.40
N GLY A 243 -3.65 -18.42 4.37
CA GLY A 243 -3.58 -19.65 5.17
C GLY A 243 -3.43 -19.47 6.68
N ILE A 244 -3.27 -18.24 7.17
CA ILE A 244 -2.93 -17.96 8.58
C ILE A 244 -3.88 -18.69 9.54
N ALA A 245 -3.29 -19.36 10.54
CA ALA A 245 -4.07 -20.06 11.54
C ALA A 245 -4.82 -19.05 12.45
N PRO A 246 -6.05 -19.35 12.91
CA PRO A 246 -6.83 -18.44 13.75
C PRO A 246 -6.12 -17.96 15.03
N GLY A 247 -5.24 -18.79 15.61
CA GLY A 247 -4.48 -18.44 16.81
C GLY A 247 -3.50 -17.26 16.63
N HIS A 248 -3.15 -16.94 15.38
CA HIS A 248 -2.28 -15.80 15.05
C HIS A 248 -3.05 -14.54 14.70
N LEU A 249 -4.37 -14.61 14.55
CA LEU A 249 -5.21 -13.45 14.31
C LEU A 249 -5.60 -12.78 15.64
N ALA A 250 -5.89 -11.48 15.58
CA ALA A 250 -6.42 -10.74 16.72
C ALA A 250 -7.66 -11.43 17.33
N ASP A 251 -7.91 -11.22 18.62
CA ASP A 251 -9.01 -11.92 19.30
C ASP A 251 -10.37 -11.63 18.66
N ASN A 252 -11.16 -12.70 18.47
CA ASN A 252 -12.45 -12.69 17.78
C ASN A 252 -12.38 -12.01 16.40
N HIS A 253 -11.27 -12.18 15.66
CA HIS A 253 -11.03 -11.50 14.38
C HIS A 253 -12.22 -11.61 13.43
N ASP A 254 -12.80 -12.80 13.30
CA ASP A 254 -13.96 -13.10 12.45
C ASP A 254 -15.21 -12.28 12.80
N GLN A 255 -15.34 -11.82 14.04
CA GLN A 255 -16.45 -11.00 14.54
C GLN A 255 -16.15 -9.50 14.55
N LEU A 256 -14.94 -9.08 14.17
CA LEU A 256 -14.62 -7.66 14.08
C LEU A 256 -15.27 -7.05 12.82
N PRO A 257 -15.92 -5.89 12.95
CA PRO A 257 -16.55 -5.24 11.81
C PRO A 257 -15.50 -4.72 10.84
N ASN A 258 -15.86 -4.68 9.56
CA ASN A 258 -15.05 -4.02 8.54
C ASN A 258 -15.36 -2.52 8.54
N ILE A 259 -14.34 -1.70 8.29
CA ILE A 259 -14.48 -0.25 8.09
C ILE A 259 -15.51 0.03 7.00
N GLY A 260 -16.32 1.07 7.21
CA GLY A 260 -17.38 1.47 6.27
C GLY A 260 -18.69 0.71 6.42
N THR A 261 -18.81 -0.21 7.38
CA THR A 261 -20.08 -0.86 7.73
C THR A 261 -20.81 -0.12 8.85
N ASP A 262 -22.13 -0.25 8.93
CA ASP A 262 -22.93 0.32 10.02
C ASP A 262 -22.49 -0.23 11.39
N ASP A 263 -22.18 -1.52 11.46
CA ASP A 263 -21.68 -2.18 12.68
C ASP A 263 -20.36 -1.55 13.16
N TYR A 264 -19.46 -1.20 12.24
CA TYR A 264 -18.21 -0.50 12.59
C TYR A 264 -18.49 0.85 13.25
N ASN A 265 -19.40 1.64 12.67
CA ASN A 265 -19.75 2.96 13.21
C ASN A 265 -20.47 2.85 14.57
N GLN A 266 -21.35 1.87 14.73
CA GLN A 266 -22.05 1.62 15.99
C GLN A 266 -21.11 1.14 17.10
N ARG A 267 -20.14 0.28 16.77
CA ARG A 267 -19.19 -0.28 17.73
C ARG A 267 -18.11 0.71 18.16
N TYR A 268 -17.79 1.68 17.30
CA TYR A 268 -16.73 2.66 17.52
C TYR A 268 -17.25 4.11 17.39
N PRO A 269 -18.13 4.55 18.31
CA PRO A 269 -18.77 5.86 18.23
C PRO A 269 -17.79 7.04 18.40
N HIS A 270 -16.58 6.80 18.92
CA HIS A 270 -15.52 7.82 19.03
C HIS A 270 -14.94 8.24 17.67
N LEU A 271 -15.26 7.52 16.60
CA LEU A 271 -14.83 7.82 15.23
C LEU A 271 -15.82 8.70 14.45
N SER A 272 -16.99 8.98 15.03
CA SER A 272 -18.07 9.77 14.43
C SER A 272 -17.98 11.27 14.78
#